data_AF-A0A382EYU0-F1
#
_entry.id   AF-A0A382EYU0-F1
#
_cell.length_a   1.000
_cell.length_b   1.000
_cell.length_c   1.000
_cell.angle_alpha   90.00
_cell.angle_beta   90.00
_cell.angle_gamma   90.00
#
_symmetry.space_group_name_H-M   'P 1'
#
loop_
_entity.id
_entity.type
_entity.pdbx_description
1 polymer ?
#
loop_
_entity_poly.entity_id
_entity_poly.type
_entity_poly.pdbx_seq_one_letter_code
_entity_poly.pdbx_strand_id
1 'polypeptide(L)'
;MTILFLNRVLKVYLTLGKTFGTWISPIISGILIGILRLIVGIGMILDNLFWPSLYKRKLTNPLVIVGNPRSGTTFLHRFLVRNKIGGSAELWQLLYPSLTLQKLIKPLLPILERISPTRHHSTAAHKTSLQSVETDDVSILFRYLDGFFLYGFILAWSEKDVFHWFDPHQRDTSTRDFDWLASLWKRRLISTKKDRIIGKLFSISANTPRFQKHFPDAKILYMVRDPLNVIPSGLSLVTGVLDKRFGFWSLPD
;
A
#
# COMPACT_ATOMS: atom_id res chain seq x y z
N MET A 1 7.26 18.64 -10.30
CA MET A 1 5.93 19.25 -10.03
C MET A 1 5.50 18.98 -8.59
N THR A 2 5.08 19.99 -7.83
CA THR A 2 4.56 19.80 -6.46
C THR A 2 3.05 19.93 -6.46
N ILE A 3 2.34 18.92 -5.97
CA ILE A 3 0.87 18.94 -5.87
C ILE A 3 0.48 19.11 -4.40
N LEU A 4 -0.21 20.22 -4.11
CA LEU A 4 -0.71 20.50 -2.77
C LEU A 4 -1.60 19.36 -2.28
N PHE A 5 -1.47 19.01 -1.00
CA PHE A 5 -2.27 17.95 -0.40
C PHE A 5 -3.77 18.22 -0.52
N LEU A 6 -4.19 19.47 -0.31
CA LEU A 6 -5.59 19.88 -0.42
C LEU A 6 -6.14 19.68 -1.85
N ASN A 7 -5.33 19.95 -2.88
CA ASN A 7 -5.72 19.72 -4.27
C ASN A 7 -5.97 18.24 -4.54
N ARG A 8 -5.17 17.35 -3.95
CA ARG A 8 -5.41 15.89 -4.05
C ARG A 8 -6.69 15.48 -3.33
N VAL A 9 -6.91 15.97 -2.11
CA VAL A 9 -8.15 15.70 -1.37
C VAL A 9 -9.37 16.17 -2.15
N LEU A 10 -9.35 17.40 -2.67
CA LEU A 10 -10.43 17.96 -3.47
C LEU A 10 -10.67 17.15 -4.73
N LYS A 11 -9.61 16.80 -5.47
CA LYS A 11 -9.73 16.01 -6.70
C LYS A 11 -10.32 14.63 -6.41
N VAL A 12 -9.86 13.94 -5.36
CA VAL A 12 -10.42 12.67 -4.89
C VAL A 12 -11.90 12.81 -4.54
N TYR A 13 -12.27 13.82 -3.76
CA TYR A 13 -13.66 14.07 -3.37
C TYR A 13 -14.56 14.30 -4.60
N LEU A 14 -14.13 15.16 -5.52
CA LEU A 14 -14.88 15.44 -6.75
C LEU A 14 -14.99 14.21 -7.64
N THR A 15 -13.95 13.39 -7.77
CA THR A 15 -14.02 12.13 -8.53
C THR A 15 -14.97 11.13 -7.91
N LEU A 16 -14.94 10.96 -6.58
CA LEU A 16 -15.86 10.06 -5.88
C LEU A 16 -17.32 10.51 -5.97
N GLY A 17 -17.58 11.82 -5.93
CA GLY A 17 -18.91 12.39 -6.07
C GLY A 17 -19.44 12.34 -7.50
N LYS A 18 -18.66 12.82 -8.47
CA LYS A 18 -19.08 12.91 -9.88
C LYS A 18 -19.13 11.55 -10.56
N THR A 19 -18.11 10.70 -10.38
CA THR A 19 -18.01 9.44 -11.12
C THR A 19 -18.77 8.31 -10.45
N PHE A 20 -18.77 8.26 -9.11
CA PHE A 20 -19.36 7.14 -8.36
C PHE A 20 -20.63 7.54 -7.59
N GLY A 21 -21.11 8.78 -7.70
CA GLY A 21 -22.29 9.26 -6.98
C GLY A 21 -22.14 9.34 -5.46
N THR A 22 -20.92 9.20 -4.93
CA THR A 22 -20.66 9.12 -3.48
C THR A 22 -20.17 10.44 -2.90
N TRP A 23 -21.07 11.22 -2.29
CA TRP A 23 -20.73 12.54 -1.72
C TRP A 23 -20.44 12.50 -0.21
N ILE A 24 -21.19 11.70 0.56
CA ILE A 24 -21.09 11.71 2.03
C ILE A 24 -20.00 10.76 2.54
N SER A 25 -19.95 9.53 2.02
CA SER A 25 -19.02 8.49 2.50
C SER A 25 -17.53 8.85 2.36
N PRO A 26 -17.07 9.63 1.35
CA PRO A 26 -15.69 10.07 1.27
C PRO A 26 -15.30 11.04 2.39
N ILE A 27 -16.23 11.86 2.90
CA ILE A 27 -15.97 12.80 4.02
C ILE A 27 -15.65 12.00 5.27
N ILE A 28 -16.50 11.00 5.59
CA ILE A 28 -16.30 10.11 6.75
C ILE A 28 -14.97 9.36 6.60
N SER A 29 -14.71 8.79 5.42
CA SER A 29 -13.47 8.07 5.13
C SER A 29 -12.24 8.98 5.26
N GLY A 30 -12.33 10.23 4.79
CA GLY A 30 -11.28 11.24 4.90
C GLY A 30 -10.97 11.61 6.34
N ILE A 31 -12.00 11.79 7.18
CA ILE A 31 -11.83 12.04 8.62
C ILE A 31 -11.14 10.84 9.29
N LEU A 32 -11.60 9.61 9.03
CA LEU A 32 -11.01 8.40 9.60
C LEU A 32 -9.54 8.21 9.18
N ILE A 33 -9.21 8.45 7.91
CA ILE A 33 -7.83 8.42 7.42
C ILE A 33 -7.00 9.54 8.06
N GLY A 34 -7.58 10.72 8.26
CA GLY A 34 -6.93 11.83 8.96
C GLY A 34 -6.55 11.45 10.40
N ILE A 35 -7.51 10.89 11.15
CA ILE A 35 -7.30 10.37 12.51
C ILE A 35 -6.23 9.28 12.52
N LEU A 36 -6.32 8.31 11.61
CA LEU A 36 -5.32 7.25 11.46
C LEU A 36 -3.92 7.84 11.27
N ARG A 37 -3.76 8.81 10.37
CA ARG A 37 -2.46 9.45 10.09
C ARG A 37 -1.91 10.20 11.30
N LEU A 38 -2.77 10.88 12.07
CA LEU A 38 -2.36 11.55 13.31
C LEU A 38 -1.87 10.54 14.35
N ILE A 39 -2.65 9.48 14.61
CA ILE A 39 -2.28 8.41 15.55
C ILE A 39 -0.97 7.76 15.13
N VAL A 40 -0.82 7.40 13.85
CA VAL A 40 0.41 6.82 13.31
C VAL A 40 1.59 7.79 13.44
N GLY A 41 1.40 9.07 13.15
CA GLY A 41 2.43 10.10 13.32
C GLY A 41 2.95 10.16 14.74
N ILE A 42 2.04 10.25 15.72
CA ILE A 42 2.37 10.24 17.15
C ILE A 42 3.10 8.95 17.52
N GLY A 43 2.57 7.79 17.12
CA GLY A 43 3.20 6.51 17.40
C GLY A 43 4.62 6.39 16.83
N MET A 44 4.85 6.90 15.62
CA MET A 44 6.18 6.87 15.00
C MET A 44 7.18 7.81 15.70
N ILE A 45 6.72 8.93 16.24
CA ILE A 45 7.54 9.80 17.08
C ILE A 45 7.89 9.09 18.39
N LEU A 46 6.90 8.48 19.05
CA LEU A 46 7.11 7.70 20.27
C LEU A 46 8.05 6.52 20.06
N ASP A 47 8.07 5.93 18.85
CA ASP A 47 8.99 4.85 18.55
C ASP A 47 10.47 5.25 18.72
N ASN A 48 10.80 6.50 18.37
CA ASN A 48 12.17 7.02 18.48
C ASN A 48 12.63 7.13 19.95
N LEU A 49 11.69 7.16 20.91
CA LEU A 49 11.95 7.17 22.34
C LEU A 49 11.98 5.73 22.90
N PHE A 50 10.96 4.92 22.60
CA PHE A 50 10.80 3.60 23.21
C PHE A 50 11.59 2.48 22.52
N TRP A 51 12.08 2.69 21.29
CA TRP A 51 12.80 1.68 20.52
C TRP A 51 14.15 2.20 20.03
N PRO A 52 15.15 2.36 20.91
CA PRO A 52 16.50 2.77 20.53
C PRO A 52 17.17 1.84 19.49
N SER A 53 16.68 0.62 19.35
CA SER A 53 17.11 -0.33 18.30
C SER A 53 16.89 0.21 16.89
N LEU A 54 15.97 1.16 16.69
CA LEU A 54 15.74 1.80 15.39
C LEU A 54 16.97 2.55 14.85
N TYR A 55 17.74 3.19 15.73
CA TYR A 55 18.96 3.90 15.34
C TYR A 55 20.06 2.94 14.90
N LYS A 56 20.11 1.75 15.52
CA LYS A 56 21.14 0.73 15.25
C LYS A 56 20.77 -0.19 14.08
N ARG A 57 19.47 -0.35 13.79
CA ARG A 57 18.98 -1.29 12.77
C ARG A 57 19.29 -0.75 11.37
N LYS A 58 20.21 -1.43 10.68
CA LYS A 58 20.44 -1.24 9.25
C LYS A 58 19.44 -2.07 8.45
N LEU A 59 18.94 -1.49 7.37
CA LEU A 59 18.23 -2.24 6.34
C LEU A 59 19.31 -2.82 5.43
N THR A 60 19.37 -4.13 5.32
CA THR A 60 20.40 -4.81 4.51
C THR A 60 19.75 -5.85 3.61
N ASN A 61 20.16 -5.84 2.34
CA ASN A 61 19.80 -6.79 1.30
C ASN A 61 18.27 -7.05 1.19
N PRO A 62 17.42 -6.00 1.04
CA PRO A 62 15.98 -6.19 0.91
C PRO A 62 15.66 -7.03 -0.33
N LEU A 63 14.70 -7.96 -0.22
CA LEU A 63 14.17 -8.73 -1.35
C LEU A 63 12.81 -8.14 -1.72
N VAL A 64 12.68 -7.58 -2.92
CA VAL A 64 11.41 -6.98 -3.36
C VAL A 64 10.87 -7.75 -4.55
N ILE A 65 9.63 -8.20 -4.40
CA ILE A 65 8.86 -8.80 -5.49
C ILE A 65 8.18 -7.66 -6.24
N VAL A 66 8.50 -7.56 -7.53
CA VAL A 66 7.98 -6.53 -8.44
C VAL A 66 7.25 -7.22 -9.57
N GLY A 67 6.34 -6.54 -10.24
CA GLY A 67 5.59 -7.05 -11.38
C GLY A 67 4.13 -6.63 -11.33
N ASN A 68 3.44 -6.79 -12.46
CA ASN A 68 2.05 -6.40 -12.54
C ASN A 68 1.16 -7.22 -11.59
N PRO A 69 0.03 -6.67 -11.09
CA PRO A 69 -1.00 -7.47 -10.47
C PRO A 69 -1.35 -8.67 -11.36
N ARG A 70 -1.74 -9.81 -10.76
CA ARG A 70 -2.09 -11.06 -11.47
C ARG A 70 -0.93 -11.82 -12.15
N SER A 71 0.33 -11.50 -11.85
CA SER A 71 1.51 -12.24 -12.33
C SER A 71 2.01 -13.33 -11.37
N GLY A 72 1.26 -13.66 -10.30
CA GLY A 72 1.68 -14.64 -9.29
C GLY A 72 2.53 -14.08 -8.15
N THR A 73 2.74 -12.76 -8.10
CA THR A 73 3.48 -12.06 -7.03
C THR A 73 2.99 -12.42 -5.62
N THR A 74 1.68 -12.48 -5.39
CA THR A 74 1.10 -12.86 -4.08
C THR A 74 1.43 -14.29 -3.68
N PHE A 75 1.44 -15.23 -4.63
CA PHE A 75 1.82 -16.62 -4.35
C PHE A 75 3.28 -16.69 -3.90
N LEU A 76 4.20 -16.10 -4.69
CA LEU A 76 5.62 -16.08 -4.38
C LEU A 76 5.89 -15.38 -3.04
N HIS A 77 5.23 -14.25 -2.78
CA HIS A 77 5.39 -13.51 -1.53
C HIS A 77 5.04 -14.35 -0.32
N ARG A 78 3.87 -15.01 -0.35
CA ARG A 78 3.42 -15.91 0.72
C ARG A 78 4.35 -17.11 0.86
N PHE A 79 4.82 -17.68 -0.25
CA PHE A 79 5.76 -18.79 -0.24
C PHE A 79 7.05 -18.42 0.49
N LEU A 80 7.68 -17.29 0.16
CA LEU A 80 8.93 -16.88 0.81
C LEU A 80 8.75 -16.55 2.30
N VAL A 81 7.64 -15.90 2.66
CA VAL A 81 7.33 -15.58 4.07
C VAL A 81 7.06 -16.86 4.88
N ARG A 82 6.28 -17.81 4.35
CA ARG A 82 6.01 -19.10 5.00
C ARG A 82 7.28 -19.92 5.21
N ASN A 83 8.20 -19.87 4.24
CA ASN A 83 9.53 -20.49 4.34
C ASN A 83 10.53 -19.67 5.17
N LYS A 84 10.07 -18.64 5.90
CA LYS A 84 10.86 -17.85 6.86
C LYS A 84 12.08 -17.14 6.27
N ILE A 85 12.12 -16.96 4.93
CA ILE A 85 13.23 -16.35 4.17
C ILE A 85 13.51 -14.89 4.60
N GLY A 86 12.49 -14.20 5.11
CA GLY A 86 12.59 -12.85 5.63
C GLY A 86 11.31 -12.41 6.33
N GLY A 87 11.34 -11.21 6.90
CA GLY A 87 10.18 -10.55 7.48
C GLY A 87 9.34 -9.86 6.42
N SER A 88 8.04 -9.75 6.64
CA SER A 88 7.16 -8.94 5.79
C SER A 88 6.10 -8.23 6.65
N ALA A 89 5.30 -7.38 6.01
CA ALA A 89 4.23 -6.65 6.64
C ALA A 89 2.87 -7.28 6.30
N GLU A 90 2.07 -7.50 7.32
CA GLU A 90 0.64 -7.75 7.20
C GLU A 90 -0.09 -6.42 7.01
N LEU A 91 -1.31 -6.47 6.46
CA LEU A 91 -2.09 -5.28 6.15
C LEU A 91 -2.22 -4.31 7.35
N TRP A 92 -2.52 -4.82 8.55
CA TRP A 92 -2.63 -3.97 9.73
C TRP A 92 -1.31 -3.28 10.10
N GLN A 93 -0.17 -3.87 9.77
CA GLN A 93 1.16 -3.30 10.05
C GLN A 93 1.55 -2.25 9.00
N LEU A 94 0.98 -2.34 7.79
CA LEU A 94 1.07 -1.30 6.78
C LEU A 94 0.24 -0.06 7.16
N LEU A 95 -0.91 -0.28 7.82
CA LEU A 95 -1.76 0.79 8.34
C LEU A 95 -1.19 1.42 9.63
N TYR A 96 -0.62 0.59 10.51
CA TYR A 96 -0.04 1.00 11.79
C TYR A 96 1.45 0.63 11.84
N PRO A 97 2.33 1.36 11.12
CA PRO A 97 3.75 1.02 11.03
C PRO A 97 4.52 1.19 12.35
N SER A 98 4.02 1.99 13.28
CA SER A 98 4.68 2.23 14.57
C SER A 98 4.80 0.96 15.42
N LEU A 99 5.98 0.70 15.97
CA LEU A 99 6.23 -0.43 16.87
C LEU A 99 5.42 -0.31 18.17
N THR A 100 5.34 0.90 18.71
CA THR A 100 4.57 1.23 19.91
C THR A 100 3.09 0.95 19.68
N LEU A 101 2.52 1.47 18.59
CA LEU A 101 1.13 1.17 18.22
C LEU A 101 0.93 -0.31 17.95
N GLN A 102 1.86 -0.97 17.27
CA GLN A 102 1.74 -2.41 17.00
C GLN A 102 1.69 -3.22 18.30
N LYS A 103 2.48 -2.86 19.30
CA LYS A 103 2.47 -3.52 20.61
C LYS A 103 1.11 -3.34 21.32
N LEU A 104 0.46 -2.19 21.16
CA LEU A 104 -0.85 -1.89 21.75
C LEU A 104 -2.02 -2.51 20.97
N ILE A 105 -1.95 -2.53 19.63
CA ILE A 105 -3.02 -3.02 18.75
C ILE A 105 -3.02 -4.54 18.67
N LYS A 106 -1.85 -5.20 18.75
CA LYS A 106 -1.73 -6.65 18.56
C LYS A 106 -2.70 -7.49 19.43
N PRO A 107 -2.88 -7.21 20.73
CA PRO A 107 -3.86 -7.93 21.55
C PRO A 107 -5.32 -7.73 21.11
N LEU A 108 -5.63 -6.60 20.47
CA LEU A 108 -6.96 -6.25 19.99
C LEU A 108 -7.27 -6.80 18.60
N LEU A 109 -6.28 -7.35 17.89
CA LEU A 109 -6.45 -7.85 16.51
C LEU A 109 -7.58 -8.87 16.36
N PRO A 110 -7.80 -9.85 17.26
CA PRO A 110 -8.90 -10.80 17.11
C PRO A 110 -10.28 -10.11 17.09
N ILE A 111 -10.42 -9.03 17.85
CA ILE A 111 -11.65 -8.22 17.90
C ILE A 111 -11.76 -7.36 16.64
N LEU A 112 -10.69 -6.67 16.28
CA LEU A 112 -10.64 -5.82 15.07
C LEU A 112 -10.90 -6.62 13.80
N GLU A 113 -10.45 -7.87 13.74
CA GLU A 113 -10.66 -8.76 12.61
C GLU A 113 -12.13 -9.19 12.46
N ARG A 114 -12.91 -9.23 13.54
CA ARG A 114 -14.36 -9.49 13.51
C ARG A 114 -15.15 -8.31 12.94
N ILE A 115 -14.66 -7.08 13.16
CA ILE A 115 -15.31 -5.83 12.74
C ILE A 115 -14.77 -5.34 11.39
N SER A 116 -13.63 -5.86 10.93
CA SER A 116 -12.95 -5.37 9.74
C SER A 116 -13.77 -5.57 8.45
N PRO A 117 -13.96 -4.52 7.64
CA PRO A 117 -14.54 -4.63 6.29
C PRO A 117 -13.75 -5.57 5.37
N THR A 118 -12.46 -5.80 5.65
CA THR A 118 -11.55 -6.61 4.82
C THR A 118 -11.96 -8.07 4.70
N ARG A 119 -12.73 -8.62 5.66
CA ARG A 119 -13.27 -10.00 5.60
C ARG A 119 -14.25 -10.22 4.45
N HIS A 120 -14.92 -9.18 3.96
CA HIS A 120 -15.98 -9.27 2.96
C HIS A 120 -15.46 -9.24 1.50
N HIS A 121 -14.14 -9.31 1.29
CA HIS A 121 -13.59 -9.51 -0.06
C HIS A 121 -13.63 -11.00 -0.47
N SER A 122 -14.52 -11.26 -1.42
CA SER A 122 -15.00 -12.56 -1.89
C SER A 122 -13.97 -13.69 -2.13
N THR A 123 -14.49 -14.89 -1.89
CA THR A 123 -13.92 -16.25 -1.87
C THR A 123 -13.27 -16.75 -3.15
N ALA A 124 -13.33 -16.05 -4.28
CA ALA A 124 -12.74 -16.52 -5.55
C ALA A 124 -11.32 -15.97 -5.84
N ALA A 125 -10.92 -14.84 -5.24
CA ALA A 125 -9.71 -14.13 -5.65
C ALA A 125 -8.85 -13.60 -4.49
N HIS A 126 -8.80 -14.34 -3.38
CA HIS A 126 -8.07 -14.07 -2.12
C HIS A 126 -8.96 -13.46 -1.01
N LYS A 127 -9.04 -14.17 0.12
CA LYS A 127 -9.44 -13.57 1.40
C LYS A 127 -8.34 -12.60 1.83
N THR A 128 -8.57 -11.30 1.69
CA THR A 128 -7.80 -10.27 2.39
C THR A 128 -8.23 -10.30 3.85
N SER A 129 -7.28 -10.33 4.77
CA SER A 129 -7.56 -10.11 6.19
C SER A 129 -6.60 -9.06 6.71
N LEU A 130 -6.91 -8.46 7.86
CA LEU A 130 -5.96 -7.54 8.50
C LEU A 130 -4.59 -8.22 8.70
N GLN A 131 -4.57 -9.53 8.92
CA GLN A 131 -3.38 -10.35 9.14
C GLN A 131 -2.78 -10.95 7.86
N SER A 132 -3.34 -10.68 6.67
CA SER A 132 -2.73 -11.17 5.43
C SER A 132 -1.57 -10.28 5.01
N VAL A 133 -0.48 -10.92 4.57
CA VAL A 133 0.64 -10.23 3.92
C VAL A 133 0.14 -9.60 2.62
N GLU A 134 0.39 -8.30 2.46
CA GLU A 134 -0.12 -7.49 1.34
C GLU A 134 0.97 -6.71 0.61
N THR A 135 0.58 -5.96 -0.44
CA THR A 135 1.51 -5.05 -1.12
C THR A 135 1.81 -3.82 -0.26
N ASP A 136 3.09 -3.43 -0.22
CA ASP A 136 3.53 -2.28 0.58
C ASP A 136 3.05 -0.94 -0.01
N ASP A 137 2.53 -0.95 -1.25
CA ASP A 137 1.88 0.20 -1.91
C ASP A 137 0.72 0.77 -1.07
N VAL A 138 0.05 -0.08 -0.28
CA VAL A 138 -1.03 0.34 0.63
C VAL A 138 -0.52 1.39 1.61
N SER A 139 0.69 1.23 2.13
CA SER A 139 1.24 2.17 3.11
C SER A 139 1.49 3.56 2.51
N ILE A 140 1.85 3.63 1.23
CA ILE A 140 2.05 4.89 0.50
C ILE A 140 0.72 5.64 0.35
N LEU A 141 -0.35 4.91 -0.01
CA LEU A 141 -1.70 5.47 -0.09
C LEU A 141 -2.12 6.09 1.25
N PHE A 142 -2.05 5.34 2.34
CA PHE A 142 -2.52 5.84 3.64
C PHE A 142 -1.61 6.92 4.24
N ARG A 143 -0.30 6.89 3.96
CA ARG A 143 0.63 7.89 4.49
C ARG A 143 0.53 9.23 3.77
N TYR A 144 0.39 9.21 2.45
CA TYR A 144 0.53 10.40 1.61
C TYR A 144 -0.73 10.80 0.86
N LEU A 145 -1.77 9.96 0.83
CA LEU A 145 -2.87 10.06 -0.14
C LEU A 145 -2.28 10.22 -1.54
N ASP A 146 -1.49 9.22 -1.94
CA ASP A 146 -0.69 9.26 -3.16
C ASP A 146 -0.37 7.83 -3.66
N GLY A 147 0.29 7.74 -4.80
CA GLY A 147 0.85 6.50 -5.34
C GLY A 147 -0.12 5.69 -6.19
N PHE A 148 0.37 4.51 -6.60
CA PHE A 148 -0.26 3.64 -7.59
C PHE A 148 -1.73 3.32 -7.28
N PHE A 149 -2.06 3.03 -6.02
CA PHE A 149 -3.44 2.70 -5.62
C PHE A 149 -4.39 3.89 -5.64
N LEU A 150 -3.91 5.10 -5.31
CA LEU A 150 -4.76 6.29 -5.42
C LEU A 150 -5.18 6.52 -6.87
N TYR A 151 -4.22 6.39 -7.79
CA TYR A 151 -4.50 6.52 -9.22
C TYR A 151 -5.44 5.40 -9.69
N GLY A 152 -5.02 4.14 -9.59
CA GLY A 152 -5.73 3.02 -10.20
C GLY A 152 -7.17 2.81 -9.69
N PHE A 153 -7.45 3.10 -8.41
CA PHE A 153 -8.78 2.90 -7.83
C PHE A 153 -9.63 4.16 -7.75
N ILE A 154 -9.07 5.36 -7.91
CA ILE A 154 -9.84 6.60 -7.77
C ILE A 154 -9.56 7.54 -8.93
N LEU A 155 -8.34 8.04 -9.06
CA LEU A 155 -8.07 9.18 -9.95
C LEU A 155 -7.97 8.82 -11.44
N ALA A 156 -7.81 7.54 -11.78
CA ALA A 156 -7.98 7.05 -13.15
C ALA A 156 -9.42 7.26 -13.66
N TRP A 157 -10.39 7.43 -12.77
CA TRP A 157 -11.80 7.68 -13.06
C TRP A 157 -12.18 9.16 -13.00
N SER A 158 -11.19 10.05 -12.93
CA SER A 158 -11.48 11.47 -12.85
C SER A 158 -11.76 12.06 -14.23
N GLU A 159 -12.72 12.98 -14.31
CA GLU A 159 -13.18 13.65 -15.55
C GLU A 159 -12.04 14.23 -16.42
N LYS A 160 -10.94 14.68 -15.79
CA LYS A 160 -9.75 15.18 -16.49
C LYS A 160 -8.58 14.29 -16.16
N ASP A 161 -7.81 13.87 -17.16
CA ASP A 161 -6.63 13.05 -16.94
C ASP A 161 -5.62 13.75 -16.00
N VAL A 162 -5.25 13.03 -14.96
CA VAL A 162 -4.26 13.43 -13.96
C VAL A 162 -3.12 12.43 -13.85
N PHE A 163 -2.90 11.58 -14.86
CA PHE A 163 -1.80 10.61 -14.87
C PHE A 163 -0.43 11.24 -14.64
N HIS A 164 -0.19 12.45 -15.16
CA HIS A 164 1.02 13.23 -14.90
C HIS A 164 1.30 13.50 -13.41
N TRP A 165 0.31 13.34 -12.51
CA TRP A 165 0.51 13.40 -11.06
C TRP A 165 1.21 12.15 -10.50
N PHE A 166 1.19 11.04 -11.24
CA PHE A 166 1.68 9.73 -10.82
C PHE A 166 2.82 9.22 -11.71
N ASP A 167 3.04 9.86 -12.85
CA ASP A 167 4.15 9.56 -13.76
C ASP A 167 5.50 9.96 -13.12
N PRO A 168 6.40 8.99 -12.83
CA PRO A 168 7.71 9.27 -12.23
C PRO A 168 8.66 10.07 -13.14
N HIS A 169 8.35 10.20 -14.44
CA HIS A 169 9.09 11.05 -15.37
C HIS A 169 8.72 12.53 -15.23
N GLN A 170 7.48 12.83 -14.80
CA GLN A 170 6.97 14.19 -14.63
C GLN A 170 6.97 14.64 -13.16
N ARG A 171 6.68 13.72 -12.25
CA ARG A 171 6.73 13.94 -10.81
C ARG A 171 7.44 12.79 -10.11
N ASP A 172 8.71 13.01 -9.80
CA ASP A 172 9.50 12.05 -9.05
C ASP A 172 9.18 12.11 -7.54
N THR A 173 8.59 11.05 -7.01
CA THR A 173 8.36 10.86 -5.56
C THR A 173 9.29 9.80 -4.95
N SER A 174 10.26 9.28 -5.72
CA SER A 174 11.08 8.12 -5.34
C SER A 174 11.71 8.26 -3.96
N THR A 175 12.42 9.36 -3.68
CA THR A 175 13.06 9.59 -2.37
C THR A 175 12.05 9.54 -1.22
N ARG A 176 10.92 10.27 -1.36
CA ARG A 176 9.86 10.29 -0.33
C ARG A 176 9.30 8.89 -0.07
N ASP A 177 8.99 8.15 -1.13
CA ASP A 177 8.33 6.85 -1.03
C ASP A 177 9.31 5.79 -0.52
N PHE A 178 10.57 5.82 -0.97
CA PHE A 178 11.61 4.89 -0.56
C PHE A 178 12.07 5.13 0.88
N ASP A 179 12.19 6.38 1.32
CA ASP A 179 12.49 6.70 2.72
C ASP A 179 11.37 6.21 3.65
N TRP A 180 10.12 6.34 3.22
CA TRP A 180 8.97 5.80 3.95
C TRP A 180 9.01 4.28 4.03
N LEU A 181 9.24 3.59 2.91
CA LEU A 181 9.38 2.13 2.88
C LEU A 181 10.54 1.66 3.75
N ALA A 182 11.69 2.33 3.69
CA ALA A 182 12.85 2.02 4.54
C ALA A 182 12.51 2.16 6.03
N SER A 183 11.79 3.22 6.39
CA SER A 183 11.32 3.47 7.77
C SER A 183 10.36 2.38 8.26
N LEU A 184 9.46 1.91 7.40
CA LEU A 184 8.55 0.81 7.67
C LEU A 184 9.30 -0.51 7.80
N TRP A 185 10.14 -0.84 6.82
CA TRP A 185 10.89 -2.09 6.79
C TRP A 185 11.83 -2.23 7.98
N LYS A 186 12.52 -1.16 8.42
CA LYS A 186 13.33 -1.20 9.65
C LYS A 186 12.51 -1.61 10.87
N ARG A 187 11.32 -1.03 11.06
CA ARG A 187 10.40 -1.41 12.13
C ARG A 187 9.96 -2.86 11.99
N ARG A 188 9.67 -3.32 10.77
CA ARG A 188 9.33 -4.72 10.50
C ARG A 188 10.45 -5.69 10.85
N LEU A 189 11.71 -5.37 10.52
CA LEU A 189 12.85 -6.20 10.90
C LEU A 189 12.97 -6.33 12.42
N ILE A 190 12.71 -5.25 13.16
CA ILE A 190 12.73 -5.26 14.62
C ILE A 190 11.59 -6.11 15.18
N SER A 191 10.34 -5.89 14.73
CA SER A 191 9.18 -6.60 15.28
C SER A 191 9.17 -8.09 14.93
N THR A 192 9.68 -8.46 13.76
CA THR A 192 9.76 -9.86 13.31
C THR A 192 11.04 -10.57 13.75
N LYS A 193 12.04 -9.83 14.27
CA LYS A 193 13.39 -10.33 14.58
C LYS A 193 14.03 -11.05 13.38
N LYS A 194 13.77 -10.54 12.17
CA LYS A 194 14.32 -11.04 10.90
C LYS A 194 15.36 -10.08 10.38
N ASP A 195 16.40 -10.60 9.74
CA ASP A 195 17.52 -9.80 9.21
C ASP A 195 17.32 -9.33 7.77
N ARG A 196 16.33 -9.89 7.09
CA ARG A 196 15.98 -9.55 5.72
C ARG A 196 14.50 -9.21 5.61
N ILE A 197 14.17 -8.19 4.81
CA ILE A 197 12.78 -7.87 4.48
C ILE A 197 12.40 -8.48 3.13
N ILE A 198 11.13 -8.90 3.03
CA ILE A 198 10.47 -9.28 1.79
C ILE A 198 9.33 -8.30 1.53
N GLY A 199 9.56 -7.38 0.60
CA GLY A 199 8.55 -6.45 0.12
C GLY A 199 7.85 -6.98 -1.13
N LYS A 200 6.63 -6.51 -1.37
CA LYS A 200 5.90 -6.70 -2.63
C LYS A 200 5.37 -5.35 -3.06
N LEU A 201 5.76 -4.86 -4.23
CA LEU A 201 5.49 -3.49 -4.69
C LEU A 201 5.21 -3.49 -6.19
N PHE A 202 4.01 -3.09 -6.58
CA PHE A 202 3.62 -2.95 -7.97
C PHE A 202 4.17 -1.65 -8.56
N SER A 203 4.17 -0.57 -7.78
CA SER A 203 4.61 0.77 -8.20
C SER A 203 6.05 0.82 -8.70
N ILE A 204 6.95 -0.02 -8.18
CA ILE A 204 8.36 -0.09 -8.59
C ILE A 204 8.50 -0.58 -10.03
N SER A 205 7.50 -1.25 -10.60
CA SER A 205 7.54 -1.71 -12.00
C SER A 205 7.71 -0.55 -12.98
N ALA A 206 7.24 0.66 -12.62
CA ALA A 206 7.41 1.86 -13.44
C ALA A 206 8.79 2.52 -13.29
N ASN A 207 9.58 2.17 -12.25
CA ASN A 207 10.89 2.80 -12.04
C ASN A 207 11.86 1.95 -11.20
N THR A 208 12.13 0.75 -11.70
CA THR A 208 13.06 -0.20 -11.05
C THR A 208 14.50 0.33 -10.94
N PRO A 209 15.07 1.07 -11.93
CA PRO A 209 16.43 1.61 -11.81
C PRO A 209 16.61 2.59 -10.65
N ARG A 210 15.65 3.50 -10.39
CA ARG A 210 15.75 4.42 -9.25
C ARG A 210 15.66 3.68 -7.92
N PHE A 211 14.82 2.65 -7.84
CA PHE A 211 14.74 1.81 -6.64
C PHE A 211 16.08 1.13 -6.36
N GLN A 212 16.71 0.50 -7.38
CA GLN A 212 18.01 -0.14 -7.22
C GLN A 212 19.11 0.87 -6.86
N LYS A 213 19.06 2.10 -7.39
CA LYS A 213 20.01 3.16 -7.01
C LYS A 213 19.87 3.59 -5.55
N HIS A 214 18.64 3.67 -5.04
CA HIS A 214 18.37 4.05 -3.65
C HIS A 214 18.67 2.91 -2.66
N PHE A 215 18.46 1.65 -3.07
CA PHE A 215 18.81 0.45 -2.31
C PHE A 215 19.80 -0.42 -3.11
N PRO A 216 21.10 -0.07 -3.14
CA PRO A 216 22.09 -0.75 -3.99
C PRO A 216 22.22 -2.25 -3.74
N ASP A 217 22.00 -2.68 -2.49
CA ASP A 217 22.06 -4.06 -2.06
C ASP A 217 20.73 -4.82 -2.20
N ALA A 218 19.67 -4.16 -2.69
CA ALA A 218 18.38 -4.80 -2.92
C ALA A 218 18.46 -5.87 -3.99
N LYS A 219 17.65 -6.92 -3.84
CA LYS A 219 17.39 -7.90 -4.89
C LYS A 219 15.94 -7.77 -5.34
N ILE A 220 15.74 -7.76 -6.65
CA ILE A 220 14.43 -7.61 -7.26
C ILE A 220 14.04 -8.92 -7.93
N LEU A 221 12.92 -9.50 -7.50
CA LEU A 221 12.28 -10.63 -8.18
C LEU A 221 11.17 -10.06 -9.04
N TYR A 222 11.45 -9.84 -10.32
CA TYR A 222 10.50 -9.29 -11.27
C TYR A 222 9.64 -10.40 -11.87
N MET A 223 8.36 -10.40 -11.53
CA MET A 223 7.37 -11.35 -12.02
C MET A 223 6.82 -10.90 -13.36
N VAL A 224 7.01 -11.74 -14.38
CA VAL A 224 6.46 -11.52 -15.72
C VAL A 224 5.34 -12.51 -15.99
N ARG A 225 4.32 -12.04 -16.70
CA ARG A 225 3.23 -12.84 -17.26
C ARG A 225 2.80 -12.17 -18.55
N ASP A 226 2.34 -12.96 -19.51
CA ASP A 226 1.87 -12.48 -20.80
C ASP A 226 0.91 -11.27 -20.64
N PRO A 227 1.22 -10.11 -21.25
CA PRO A 227 0.42 -8.90 -21.14
C PRO A 227 -1.02 -9.10 -21.64
N LEU A 228 -1.25 -9.95 -22.65
CA LEU A 228 -2.59 -10.25 -23.17
C LEU A 228 -3.46 -10.92 -22.10
N ASN A 229 -2.85 -11.62 -21.16
CA ASN A 229 -3.51 -12.24 -20.02
C ASN A 229 -3.58 -11.31 -18.80
N VAL A 230 -2.55 -10.50 -18.56
CA VAL A 230 -2.44 -9.64 -17.38
C VAL A 230 -3.39 -8.45 -17.44
N ILE A 231 -3.48 -7.76 -18.57
CA ILE A 231 -4.29 -6.55 -18.72
C ILE A 231 -5.78 -6.81 -18.41
N PRO A 232 -6.47 -7.75 -19.09
CA PRO A 232 -7.89 -8.01 -18.79
C PRO A 232 -8.09 -8.52 -17.36
N SER A 233 -7.17 -9.34 -16.84
CA SER A 233 -7.23 -9.83 -15.46
C SER A 233 -7.03 -8.73 -14.42
N GLY A 234 -6.21 -7.72 -14.74
CA GLY A 234 -5.96 -6.52 -13.95
C GLY A 234 -7.17 -5.59 -13.95
N LEU A 235 -7.77 -5.35 -15.13
CA LEU A 235 -9.02 -4.58 -15.24
C LEU A 235 -10.14 -5.23 -14.43
N SER A 236 -10.33 -6.56 -14.56
CA SER A 236 -11.30 -7.32 -13.78
C SER A 236 -11.07 -7.21 -12.26
N LEU A 237 -9.80 -7.14 -11.81
CA LEU A 237 -9.48 -6.91 -10.40
C LEU A 237 -9.93 -5.51 -9.96
N VAL A 238 -9.59 -4.48 -10.74
CA VAL A 238 -9.91 -3.09 -10.42
C VAL A 238 -11.42 -2.90 -10.40
N THR A 239 -12.13 -3.30 -11.46
CA THR A 239 -13.58 -3.16 -11.55
C THR A 239 -14.29 -3.99 -10.48
N GLY A 240 -13.81 -5.18 -10.13
CA GLY A 240 -14.40 -5.98 -9.05
C GLY A 240 -14.27 -5.36 -7.65
N VAL A 241 -13.23 -4.54 -7.40
CA VAL A 241 -13.11 -3.75 -6.15
C VAL A 241 -14.05 -2.55 -6.18
N LEU A 242 -14.09 -1.85 -7.31
CA LEU A 242 -14.97 -0.69 -7.50
C LEU A 242 -16.43 -1.08 -7.41
N ASP A 243 -16.81 -2.20 -8.00
CA ASP A 243 -18.18 -2.69 -8.01
C ASP A 243 -18.71 -2.98 -6.60
N LYS A 244 -17.92 -3.70 -5.80
CA LYS A 244 -18.28 -3.96 -4.40
C LYS A 244 -18.41 -2.69 -3.55
N ARG A 245 -17.67 -1.63 -3.89
CA ARG A 245 -17.63 -0.41 -3.09
C ARG A 245 -18.64 0.64 -3.56
N PHE A 246 -18.86 0.73 -4.86
CA PHE A 246 -19.56 1.83 -5.52
C PHE A 246 -20.68 1.38 -6.46
N GLY A 247 -20.87 0.08 -6.68
CA GLY A 247 -21.81 -0.43 -7.69
C GLY A 247 -21.38 -0.04 -9.10
N PHE A 248 -20.07 -0.13 -9.39
CA PHE A 248 -19.44 0.27 -10.65
C PHE A 248 -20.18 -0.20 -11.90
N TRP A 249 -20.64 -1.46 -11.96
CA TRP A 249 -21.35 -1.96 -13.14
C TRP A 249 -22.81 -1.49 -13.23
N SER A 250 -23.32 -0.81 -12.21
CA SER A 250 -24.65 -0.20 -12.15
C SER A 250 -24.61 1.31 -12.39
N LEU A 251 -23.44 1.89 -12.65
CA LEU A 251 -23.32 3.31 -12.98
C LEU A 251 -23.87 3.58 -14.39
N PRO A 252 -24.44 4.77 -14.64
CA PRO A 252 -24.82 5.18 -16.00
C PRO A 252 -23.60 5.24 -16.92
N ASP A 253 -23.82 4.93 -18.20
CA ASP A 253 -22.82 5.09 -19.28
C ASP A 253 -22.41 6.56 -19.49
#